data_AF-A0A8T6RI49-F1
#
_entry.id   AF-A0A8T6RI49-F1
#
_cell.length_a   1.000
_cell.length_b   1.000
_cell.length_c   1.000
_cell.angle_alpha   90.00
_cell.angle_beta   90.00
_cell.angle_gamma   90.00
#
_symmetry.space_group_name_H-M   'P 1'
#
loop_
_entity.id
_entity.type
_entity.pdbx_description
1 polymer ?
#
loop_
_entity_poly.entity_id
_entity_poly.type
_entity_poly.pdbx_seq_one_letter_code
_entity_poly.pdbx_strand_id
1 'polypeptide(L)'
;MSQQLLDEILKEKVPDGYGREAVIIPATLYAIAEVKTSVMGKEVIKESIEKAEGLEDGFMFSADYTPRLHIKDGKVAAIEILKKK
;
A
#
# COMPACT_ATOMS: atom_id res chain seq x y z
N MET A 1 0.18 -10.88 13.47
CA MET A 1 -0.01 -11.66 12.22
C MET A 1 -0.11 -10.74 11.02
N SER A 2 -0.98 -9.72 11.02
CA SER A 2 -1.05 -8.71 9.93
C SER A 2 0.27 -7.96 9.69
N GLN A 3 0.97 -7.52 10.76
CA GLN A 3 2.24 -6.79 10.61
C GLN A 3 3.34 -7.63 9.93
N GLN A 4 3.49 -8.91 10.30
CA GLN A 4 4.49 -9.79 9.69
C GLN A 4 4.23 -10.01 8.20
N LEU A 5 2.96 -10.20 7.81
CA LEU A 5 2.58 -10.35 6.41
C LEU A 5 2.79 -9.03 5.63
N LEU A 6 2.51 -7.88 6.25
CA LEU A 6 2.81 -6.58 5.68
C LEU A 6 4.31 -6.44 5.41
N ASP A 7 5.15 -6.74 6.40
CA ASP A 7 6.61 -6.68 6.28
C ASP A 7 7.16 -7.66 5.21
N GLU A 8 6.54 -8.83 5.07
CA GLU A 8 6.84 -9.79 3.98
C GLU A 8 6.55 -9.17 2.61
N ILE A 9 5.35 -8.62 2.42
CA ILE A 9 4.91 -7.98 1.16
C ILE A 9 5.80 -6.78 0.83
N LEU A 10 6.15 -5.98 1.83
CA LEU A 10 6.94 -4.76 1.63
C LEU A 10 8.36 -5.02 1.11
N LYS A 11 8.93 -6.19 1.43
CA LYS A 11 10.25 -6.64 0.95
C LYS A 11 10.20 -7.14 -0.49
N GLU A 12 9.02 -7.51 -1.00
CA GLU A 12 8.88 -7.90 -2.39
C GLU A 12 9.08 -6.70 -3.32
N LYS A 13 9.80 -6.92 -4.42
CA LYS A 13 9.94 -5.92 -5.48
C LYS A 13 8.57 -5.66 -6.10
N VAL A 14 8.22 -4.39 -6.25
CA VAL A 14 7.07 -3.97 -7.05
C VAL A 14 7.35 -4.29 -8.53
N PRO A 15 6.36 -4.76 -9.31
CA PRO A 15 6.51 -4.96 -10.75
C PRO A 15 7.07 -3.73 -11.47
N ASP A 16 7.89 -3.95 -12.49
CA ASP A 16 8.50 -2.85 -13.25
C ASP A 16 7.41 -1.97 -13.90
N GLY A 17 7.59 -0.66 -13.81
CA GLY A 17 6.60 0.33 -14.28
C GLY A 17 5.46 0.62 -13.30
N TYR A 18 5.47 0.03 -12.10
CA TYR A 18 4.47 0.29 -11.07
C TYR A 18 5.09 0.87 -9.78
N GLY A 19 4.25 1.59 -9.02
CA GLY A 19 4.46 1.98 -7.64
C GLY A 19 3.42 1.29 -6.74
N ARG A 20 3.80 1.02 -5.49
CA ARG A 20 2.87 0.50 -4.47
C ARG A 20 2.12 1.69 -3.88
N GLU A 21 0.80 1.57 -3.78
CA GLU A 21 -0.06 2.60 -3.18
C GLU A 21 -0.67 2.13 -1.87
N ALA A 22 -1.10 0.86 -1.84
CA ALA A 22 -1.70 0.29 -0.65
C ALA A 22 -1.56 -1.23 -0.60
N VAL A 23 -1.76 -1.78 0.59
CA VAL A 23 -1.88 -3.22 0.86
C VAL A 23 -3.11 -3.43 1.73
N ILE A 24 -4.00 -4.30 1.29
CA ILE A 24 -5.18 -4.75 2.02
C ILE A 24 -4.86 -6.12 2.62
N ILE A 25 -4.75 -6.16 3.95
CA ILE A 25 -4.67 -7.42 4.71
C ILE A 25 -6.00 -7.56 5.44
N PRO A 26 -6.88 -8.50 5.05
CA PRO A 26 -8.27 -8.50 5.47
C PRO A 26 -8.46 -8.29 6.99
N ALA A 27 -9.23 -7.31 7.46
CA ALA A 27 -9.99 -6.26 6.76
C ALA A 27 -9.36 -4.85 6.88
N THR A 28 -8.04 -4.76 6.98
CA THR A 28 -7.30 -3.51 7.19
C THR A 28 -6.64 -3.03 5.89
N LEU A 29 -6.84 -1.76 5.56
CA LEU A 29 -6.12 -1.04 4.51
C LEU A 29 -4.87 -0.38 5.09
N TYR A 30 -3.72 -0.63 4.49
CA TYR A 30 -2.47 0.06 4.74
C TYR A 30 -2.11 0.87 3.49
N ALA A 31 -1.97 2.19 3.60
CA ALA A 31 -1.70 3.09 2.48
C ALA A 31 -0.31 3.72 2.61
N ILE A 32 0.32 4.03 1.48
CA ILE A 32 1.53 4.87 1.46
C ILE A 32 1.14 6.30 1.83
N ALA A 33 1.75 6.82 2.88
CA ALA A 33 1.66 8.19 3.31
C ALA A 33 2.95 8.93 2.95
N GLU A 34 2.83 10.03 2.21
CA GLU A 34 3.95 10.94 1.97
C GLU A 34 3.92 12.07 3.02
N VAL A 35 4.90 12.07 3.92
CA VAL A 35 5.13 13.21 4.81
C VAL A 35 6.14 14.14 4.16
N LYS A 36 5.66 15.27 3.64
CA LYS A 36 6.51 16.34 3.11
C LYS A 36 6.87 17.30 4.23
N THR A 37 8.14 17.32 4.63
CA THR A 37 8.66 18.24 5.65
C THR A 37 9.63 19.21 4.99
N SER A 38 9.49 20.51 5.24
CA SER A 38 10.50 21.50 4.83
C SER A 38 11.48 21.73 5.98
N VAL A 39 12.75 21.40 5.77
CA VAL A 39 13.83 21.65 6.73
C VAL A 39 14.82 22.61 6.09
N MET A 40 14.93 23.83 6.66
CA MET A 40 15.82 24.89 6.14
C MET A 40 15.63 25.18 4.65
N GLY A 41 14.38 25.16 4.16
CA GLY A 41 14.04 25.42 2.76
C GLY A 41 14.28 24.24 1.81
N LYS A 42 14.72 23.07 2.31
CA LYS A 42 14.78 21.82 1.54
C LYS A 42 13.58 20.95 1.85
N GLU A 43 12.89 20.51 0.82
CA GLU A 43 11.83 19.50 0.95
C GLU A 43 12.45 18.12 1.22
N VAL A 44 11.98 17.49 2.29
CA VAL A 44 12.26 16.10 2.63
C VAL A 44 10.94 15.35 2.53
N ILE A 45 10.84 14.47 1.54
CA ILE A 45 9.70 13.57 1.38
C ILE A 45 10.06 12.27 2.10
N LYS A 46 9.26 11.89 3.09
CA LYS A 46 9.36 10.59 3.75
C LYS A 46 8.11 9.79 3.42
N GLU A 47 8.29 8.68 2.73
CA GLU A 47 7.24 7.69 2.55
C GLU A 47 7.19 6.76 3.75
N SER A 48 6.02 6.62 4.36
CA SER A 48 5.69 5.59 5.34
C SER A 48 4.49 4.79 4.82
N ILE A 49 4.34 3.55 5.29
CA ILE A 49 3.10 2.80 5.10
C ILE A 49 2.35 2.77 6.42
N GLU A 50 1.12 3.25 6.40
CA GLU A 50 0.32 3.49 7.60
C GLU A 50 -1.05 2.85 7.46
N LYS A 51 -1.61 2.42 8.58
CA LYS A 51 -2.99 1.94 8.60
C LYS A 51 -3.91 3.12 8.27
N ALA A 52 -4.75 2.97 7.23
CA ALA A 52 -5.74 3.97 6.90
C ALA A 52 -6.84 4.01 7.96
N GLU A 53 -7.19 5.20 8.42
CA GLU A 53 -8.25 5.46 9.38
C GLU A 53 -9.29 6.41 8.79
N GLY A 54 -10.52 6.39 9.32
CA GLY A 54 -11.58 7.30 8.89
C GLY A 54 -12.08 7.07 7.45
N LEU A 55 -11.99 5.84 6.94
CA LEU A 55 -12.58 5.48 5.65
C LEU A 55 -14.09 5.68 5.68
N GLU A 56 -14.63 6.36 4.67
CA GLU A 56 -16.08 6.53 4.52
C GLU A 56 -16.74 5.23 4.03
N ASP A 57 -17.99 5.01 4.45
CA ASP A 57 -18.80 3.90 3.96
C ASP A 57 -19.08 4.07 2.47
N GLY A 58 -18.81 3.03 1.67
CA GLY A 58 -19.03 3.07 0.22
C GLY A 58 -18.13 2.11 -0.55
N PHE A 59 -17.84 2.46 -1.80
CA PHE A 59 -16.92 1.72 -2.65
C PHE A 59 -15.80 2.64 -3.14
N MET A 60 -14.56 2.12 -3.14
CA MET A 60 -13.46 2.72 -3.88
C MET A 60 -13.32 1.99 -5.20
N PHE A 61 -13.41 2.73 -6.30
CA PHE A 61 -13.20 2.21 -7.65
C PHE A 61 -12.26 3.17 -8.39
N SER A 62 -11.22 2.62 -9.02
CA SER A 62 -10.33 3.38 -9.89
C SER A 62 -9.77 2.45 -10.95
N ALA A 63 -9.80 2.92 -12.21
CA ALA A 63 -9.27 2.20 -13.36
C ALA A 63 -7.73 2.27 -13.44
N ASP A 64 -7.12 3.19 -12.71
CA ASP A 64 -5.68 3.46 -12.77
C ASP A 64 -4.88 2.54 -11.84
N TYR A 65 -5.57 1.77 -10.99
CA TYR A 65 -4.93 0.84 -10.07
C TYR A 65 -5.05 -0.62 -10.52
N THR A 66 -3.94 -1.33 -10.43
CA THR A 66 -3.82 -2.75 -10.73
C THR A 66 -3.69 -3.54 -9.43
N PRO A 67 -4.61 -4.47 -9.11
CA PRO A 67 -4.47 -5.32 -7.93
C PRO A 67 -3.45 -6.44 -8.19
N ARG A 68 -2.59 -6.71 -7.20
CA ARG A 68 -1.73 -7.89 -7.14
C ARG A 68 -2.17 -8.75 -5.96
N LEU A 69 -2.50 -10.02 -6.24
CA LEU A 69 -2.90 -10.97 -5.21
C LEU A 69 -1.68 -11.63 -4.59
N HIS A 70 -1.61 -11.64 -3.25
CA HIS A 70 -0.65 -12.45 -2.51
C HIS A 70 -1.34 -13.74 -2.06
N ILE A 71 -0.92 -14.87 -2.63
CA ILE A 71 -1.49 -16.19 -2.34
C ILE A 71 -0.58 -16.95 -1.36
N LYS A 72 -1.14 -17.41 -0.24
CA LYS A 72 -0.46 -18.26 0.76
C LYS A 72 -1.36 -19.43 1.11
N ASP A 73 -0.82 -20.65 1.05
CA ASP A 73 -1.56 -21.89 1.33
C ASP A 73 -2.87 -22.04 0.52
N GLY A 74 -2.84 -21.65 -0.75
CA GLY A 74 -4.00 -21.70 -1.66
C GLY A 74 -5.10 -20.69 -1.36
N LYS A 75 -4.86 -19.70 -0.48
CA LYS A 75 -5.80 -18.65 -0.09
C LYS A 75 -5.23 -17.27 -0.40
N VAL A 76 -6.12 -16.32 -0.68
CA VAL A 76 -5.75 -14.89 -0.77
C VAL A 76 -5.39 -14.41 0.64
N ALA A 77 -4.12 -14.13 0.85
CA ALA A 77 -3.60 -13.61 2.12
C ALA A 77 -3.68 -12.08 2.19
N ALA A 78 -3.46 -11.41 1.05
CA ALA A 78 -3.54 -9.96 0.91
C ALA A 78 -3.77 -9.53 -0.54
N ILE A 79 -4.20 -8.29 -0.72
CA ILE A 79 -4.31 -7.61 -2.01
C ILE A 79 -3.43 -6.37 -1.97
N GLU A 80 -2.41 -6.31 -2.81
CA GLU A 80 -1.61 -5.10 -3.03
C GLU A 80 -2.24 -4.27 -4.16
N ILE A 81 -2.33 -2.96 -3.97
CA ILE A 81 -2.85 -2.01 -4.94
C ILE A 81 -1.66 -1.26 -5.54
N LEU A 82 -1.49 -1.39 -6.86
CA LEU A 82 -0.38 -0.81 -7.61
C LEU A 82 -0.87 0.30 -8.53
N LYS A 83 -0.11 1.38 -8.65
CA LYS A 83 -0.33 2.44 -9.63
C LYS A 83 0.73 2.38 -10.72
N LYS A 84 0.34 2.58 -11.97
CA LYS A 84 1.31 2.73 -13.05
C LYS A 84 2.08 4.05 -12.88
N LYS A 85 3.40 4.00 -13.02
CA LYS A 85 4.26 5.19 -13.02
C LYS A 85 4.16 5.95 -14.34
#